data_AF-A0A147J8K2-F1
#
_entry.id   AF-A0A147J8K2-F1
#
_cell.length_a   1.000
_cell.length_b   1.000
_cell.length_c   1.000
_cell.angle_alpha   90.00
_cell.angle_beta   90.00
_cell.angle_gamma   90.00
#
_symmetry.space_group_name_H-M   'P 1'
#
loop_
_entity.id
_entity.type
_entity.pdbx_description
1 polymer ?
#
loop_
_entity_poly.entity_id
_entity_poly.type
_entity_poly.pdbx_seq_one_letter_code
_entity_poly.pdbx_strand_id
1 'polypeptide(L)'
;MKMYAIFTWDAEHGPIKTWDRMTSVEMHNGRTKPIAHGMDGAPPPEFLVGSPKIANEVRHRLADHGIDPSGIRENGVIAHEAIITASREFFHMGSPDEQKARLEKWKQAQVDFATQRYGVHRIASMVLHQDEHTPHIHLVAIPLKLATDGRRRERTPRWGLDNQVLTARDELRQLQTDYGKAMASFGLSRGREGSERKRVPFSVILSDIEAEREAIKLREAEVRAREEQLDACLITLRDGWHAVVEKDREAAAARAAVVSMMADLKRREIEYEGLLVREGRLKRSLDDLNAREAAVAKRERVLKEQLRHRVPQKVMPSGLAVTPAQRSL
;
A
#
# COMPACT_ATOMS: atom_id res chain seq x y z
N MET A 1 27.59 -5.67 15.82
CA MET A 1 27.79 -4.65 14.76
C MET A 1 28.79 -3.62 15.27
N LYS A 2 29.73 -3.15 14.45
CA LYS A 2 30.74 -2.17 14.88
C LYS A 2 30.10 -0.77 14.90
N MET A 3 30.14 -0.09 16.04
CA MET A 3 29.63 1.26 16.22
C MET A 3 30.78 2.27 16.16
N TYR A 4 30.52 3.46 15.63
CA TYR A 4 31.53 4.49 15.39
C TYR A 4 31.29 5.73 16.23
N ALA A 5 32.37 6.32 16.73
CA ALA A 5 32.36 7.67 17.28
C ALA A 5 32.48 8.67 16.12
N ILE A 6 31.64 9.70 16.11
CA ILE A 6 31.58 10.69 15.04
C ILE A 6 31.84 12.08 15.62
N PHE A 7 32.89 12.73 15.13
CA PHE A 7 33.17 14.14 15.38
C PHE A 7 33.51 14.76 14.03
N THR A 8 32.76 15.75 13.59
CA THR A 8 33.00 16.41 12.30
C THR A 8 32.72 17.89 12.40
N TRP A 9 33.64 18.72 11.89
CA TRP A 9 33.35 20.14 11.70
C TRP A 9 32.34 20.31 10.56
N ASP A 10 31.52 21.36 10.63
CA ASP A 10 30.52 21.69 9.60
C ASP A 10 31.21 21.94 8.26
N ALA A 11 31.28 20.89 7.45
CA ALA A 11 31.81 20.91 6.11
C ALA A 11 30.81 21.43 5.08
N GLU A 12 29.53 21.56 5.44
CA GLU A 12 28.47 22.01 4.53
C GLU A 12 28.47 23.52 4.38
N HIS A 13 28.45 24.23 5.52
CA HIS A 13 28.44 25.69 5.52
C HIS A 13 29.83 26.26 5.76
N GLY A 14 30.77 25.43 6.24
CA GLY A 14 32.12 25.85 6.56
C GLY A 14 32.20 26.70 7.83
N PRO A 15 33.29 27.47 8.02
CA PRO A 15 33.45 28.32 9.19
C PRO A 15 32.42 29.45 9.23
N ILE A 16 32.03 29.86 10.45
CA ILE A 16 31.16 31.00 10.70
C ILE A 16 31.98 32.28 10.51
N LYS A 17 31.68 33.04 9.45
CA LYS A 17 32.40 34.27 9.08
C LYS A 17 31.61 35.56 9.32
N THR A 18 30.31 35.45 9.57
CA THR A 18 29.42 36.61 9.78
C THR A 18 28.57 36.42 11.03
N TRP A 19 28.18 37.53 11.64
CA TRP A 19 27.28 37.51 12.79
C TRP A 19 25.87 37.03 12.41
N ASP A 20 25.41 37.26 11.18
CA ASP A 20 24.15 36.70 10.69
C ASP A 20 24.18 35.17 10.62
N ARG A 21 25.30 34.59 10.17
CA ARG A 21 25.49 33.14 10.20
C ARG A 21 25.54 32.63 11.64
N MET A 22 26.20 33.34 12.55
CA MET A 22 26.20 33.00 13.99
C MET A 22 24.77 33.00 14.56
N THR A 23 23.96 34.01 14.23
CA THR A 23 22.55 34.08 14.66
C THR A 23 21.72 32.93 14.07
N SER A 24 22.00 32.52 12.82
CA SER A 24 21.36 31.34 12.23
C SER A 24 21.69 30.06 12.99
N VAL A 25 22.96 29.87 13.40
CA VAL A 25 23.39 28.76 14.25
C VAL A 25 22.73 28.84 15.62
N GLU A 26 22.68 30.02 16.25
CA GLU A 26 21.98 30.24 17.52
C GLU A 26 20.50 29.84 17.45
N MET A 27 19.79 30.27 16.41
CA MET A 27 18.38 29.94 16.23
C MET A 27 18.15 28.45 16.00
N HIS A 28 19.02 27.79 15.24
CA HIS A 28 18.95 26.35 15.01
C HIS A 28 19.22 25.57 16.31
N ASN A 29 20.29 25.92 17.02
CA ASN A 29 20.74 25.24 18.22
C ASN A 29 19.77 25.44 19.39
N GLY A 30 19.18 26.63 19.51
CA GLY A 30 18.16 26.96 20.50
C GLY A 30 16.73 26.61 20.11
N ARG A 31 16.50 26.05 18.91
CA ARG A 31 15.17 25.71 18.37
C ARG A 31 14.17 26.88 18.41
N THR A 32 14.65 28.09 18.12
CA THR A 32 13.80 29.28 18.00
C THR A 32 12.83 29.18 16.81
N LYS A 33 13.11 28.28 15.86
CA LYS A 33 12.22 27.91 14.75
C LYS A 33 12.03 26.39 14.72
N PRO A 34 10.82 25.90 14.40
CA PRO A 34 10.60 24.47 14.20
C PRO A 34 11.38 23.97 12.99
N ILE A 35 11.80 22.71 13.05
CA ILE A 35 12.49 21.99 11.98
C ILE A 35 11.61 20.87 11.46
N ALA A 36 11.62 20.64 10.15
CA ALA A 36 10.73 19.67 9.48
C ALA A 36 10.94 18.21 9.94
N HIS A 37 12.14 17.88 10.40
CA HIS A 37 12.52 16.53 10.87
C HIS A 37 12.58 16.43 12.40
N GLY A 38 12.01 17.43 13.11
CA GLY A 38 11.87 17.37 14.56
C GLY A 38 10.88 16.30 14.98
N MET A 39 11.19 15.58 16.07
CA MET A 39 10.30 14.58 16.66
C MET A 39 9.34 15.24 17.65
N ASP A 40 8.04 15.03 17.45
CA ASP A 40 7.01 15.55 18.33
C ASP A 40 7.16 14.99 19.76
N GLY A 41 7.06 15.87 20.76
CA GLY A 41 7.14 15.50 22.18
C GLY A 41 8.55 15.18 22.70
N ALA A 42 9.59 15.34 21.87
CA ALA A 42 10.97 15.21 22.33
C ALA A 42 11.37 16.34 23.30
N PRO A 43 12.34 16.10 24.20
CA PRO A 43 12.82 17.14 25.10
C PRO A 43 13.50 18.28 24.32
N PRO A 44 13.43 19.52 24.82
CA PRO A 44 14.09 20.65 24.18
C PRO A 44 15.63 20.49 24.21
N PRO A 45 16.36 21.24 23.36
CA PRO A 45 17.81 21.28 23.40
C PRO A 45 18.37 21.51 24.80
N GLU A 46 19.36 20.71 25.18
CA GLU A 46 20.05 20.84 26.46
C GLU A 46 21.39 21.55 26.28
N PHE A 47 21.58 22.68 26.96
CA PHE A 47 22.82 23.45 26.92
C PHE A 47 23.82 22.89 27.93
N LEU A 48 24.82 22.16 27.43
CA LEU A 48 25.88 21.56 28.25
C LEU A 48 26.97 22.58 28.60
N VAL A 49 27.25 23.50 27.67
CA VAL A 49 28.18 24.63 27.85
C VAL A 49 27.58 25.88 27.21
N GLY A 50 27.73 27.01 27.88
CA GLY A 50 27.25 28.31 27.40
C GLY A 50 25.74 28.49 27.61
N SER A 51 25.13 29.31 26.76
CA SER A 51 23.72 29.70 26.88
C SER A 51 23.02 29.68 25.52
N PRO A 52 21.68 29.84 25.48
CA PRO A 52 20.93 30.03 24.24
C PRO A 52 21.32 31.28 23.45
N LYS A 53 22.16 32.16 24.00
CA LYS A 53 22.67 33.37 23.35
C LYS A 53 24.10 33.17 22.87
N ILE A 54 24.30 32.18 21.99
CA ILE A 54 25.61 31.79 21.44
C ILE A 54 26.37 32.99 20.87
N ALA A 55 25.70 33.90 20.16
CA ALA A 55 26.35 35.09 19.61
C ALA A 55 26.95 35.98 20.72
N ASN A 56 26.28 36.11 21.86
CA ASN A 56 26.79 36.85 23.01
C ASN A 56 27.95 36.12 23.69
N GLU A 57 27.88 34.79 23.84
CA GLU A 57 28.99 33.98 24.38
C GLU A 57 30.27 34.16 23.55
N VAL A 58 30.14 34.16 22.22
CA VAL A 58 31.27 34.37 21.32
C VAL A 58 31.83 35.79 21.43
N ARG A 59 30.96 36.81 21.48
CA ARG A 59 31.38 38.22 21.65
C ARG A 59 32.13 38.42 22.97
N HIS A 60 31.60 37.89 24.08
CA HIS A 60 32.24 38.01 25.39
C HIS A 60 33.60 37.33 25.38
N ARG A 61 33.72 36.11 24.86
CA ARG A 61 35.00 35.40 24.79
C ARG A 61 36.03 36.13 23.94
N LEU A 62 35.63 36.71 22.81
CA LEU A 62 36.55 37.54 22.01
C LEU A 62 37.02 38.76 22.82
N ALA A 63 36.12 39.46 23.50
CA ALA A 63 36.43 40.63 24.30
C ALA A 63 37.34 40.30 25.51
N ASP A 64 37.09 39.18 26.21
CA ASP A 64 37.93 38.69 27.31
C ASP A 64 39.37 38.43 26.87
N HIS A 65 39.57 38.16 25.58
CA HIS A 65 40.88 37.92 24.97
C HIS A 65 41.42 39.17 24.23
N GLY A 66 40.79 40.33 24.42
CA GLY A 66 41.23 41.60 23.83
C GLY A 66 41.02 41.71 22.32
N ILE A 67 40.09 40.94 21.77
CA ILE A 67 39.71 40.98 20.35
C ILE A 67 38.38 41.71 20.23
N ASP A 68 38.36 42.82 19.50
CA ASP A 68 37.13 43.56 19.20
C ASP A 68 36.24 42.77 18.21
N PRO A 69 35.03 42.32 18.61
CA PRO A 69 34.12 41.58 17.74
C PRO A 69 33.66 42.36 16.49
N SER A 70 33.71 43.70 16.53
CA SER A 70 33.37 44.57 15.40
C SER A 70 34.57 44.85 14.48
N GLY A 71 35.79 44.67 14.99
CA GLY A 71 37.05 44.86 14.27
C GLY A 71 37.57 43.59 13.55
N ILE A 72 36.82 42.49 13.56
CA ILE A 72 37.18 41.29 12.79
C ILE A 72 37.11 41.63 11.30
N ARG A 73 38.20 41.36 10.57
CA ARG A 73 38.29 41.62 9.12
C ARG A 73 37.13 41.00 8.37
N GLU A 74 36.75 41.63 7.25
CA GLU A 74 35.78 41.05 6.31
C GLU A 74 36.21 39.64 5.89
N ASN A 75 35.26 38.69 5.90
CA ASN A 75 35.49 37.26 5.66
C ASN A 75 36.42 36.56 6.67
N GLY A 76 36.76 37.21 7.78
CA GLY A 76 37.44 36.60 8.91
C GLY A 76 36.58 35.49 9.54
N VAL A 77 37.21 34.40 9.95
CA VAL A 77 36.50 33.32 10.65
C VAL A 77 36.34 33.70 12.10
N ILE A 78 35.08 33.77 12.54
CA ILE A 78 34.67 34.07 13.90
C ILE A 78 34.69 32.80 14.74
N ALA A 79 34.13 31.71 14.21
CA ALA A 79 34.02 30.42 14.91
C ALA A 79 33.86 29.27 13.91
N HIS A 80 33.94 28.05 14.43
CA HIS A 80 33.58 26.82 13.75
C HIS A 80 32.50 26.09 14.53
N GLU A 81 31.57 25.45 13.82
CA GLU A 81 30.62 24.52 14.40
C GLU A 81 31.05 23.08 14.10
N ALA A 82 30.94 22.20 15.09
CA ALA A 82 31.12 20.76 14.93
C ALA A 82 29.87 20.00 15.36
N ILE A 83 29.62 18.89 14.68
CA ILE A 83 28.63 17.89 15.06
C ILE A 83 29.37 16.72 15.71
N ILE A 84 28.94 16.38 16.92
CA ILE A 84 29.46 15.28 17.71
C ILE A 84 28.32 14.29 17.95
N THR A 85 28.48 13.04 17.51
CA THR A 85 27.47 11.99 17.66
C THR A 85 28.13 10.60 17.63
N ALA A 86 27.33 9.55 17.55
CA ALA A 86 27.74 8.18 17.40
C ALA A 86 26.80 7.42 16.45
N SER A 87 27.13 6.18 16.12
CA SER A 87 26.20 5.26 15.46
C SER A 87 24.85 5.25 16.19
N ARG A 88 23.73 5.33 15.45
CA ARG A 88 22.38 5.43 16.03
C ARG A 88 22.09 4.31 17.04
N GLU A 89 22.54 3.10 16.75
CA GLU A 89 22.35 1.92 17.59
C GLU A 89 22.94 2.10 19.00
N PHE A 90 23.98 2.92 19.14
CA PHE A 90 24.60 3.22 20.44
C PHE A 90 23.62 3.89 21.40
N PHE A 91 22.75 4.77 20.91
CA PHE A 91 21.80 5.52 21.74
C PHE A 91 20.54 4.71 22.08
N HIS A 92 20.19 3.71 21.27
CA HIS A 92 18.95 2.95 21.41
C HIS A 92 19.14 1.51 21.93
N MET A 93 20.36 1.11 22.27
CA MET A 93 20.63 -0.21 22.83
C MET A 93 20.29 -0.30 24.33
N GLY A 94 19.67 -1.42 24.73
CA GLY A 94 19.31 -1.70 26.11
C GLY A 94 17.94 -1.14 26.51
N SER A 95 17.63 -1.25 27.80
CA SER A 95 16.43 -0.69 28.43
C SER A 95 16.44 0.85 28.44
N PRO A 96 15.27 1.51 28.60
CA PRO A 96 15.21 2.98 28.66
C PRO A 96 16.12 3.61 29.72
N ASP A 97 16.27 2.98 30.89
CA ASP A 97 17.15 3.46 31.95
C ASP A 97 18.63 3.34 31.57
N GLU A 98 19.02 2.26 30.90
CA GLU A 98 20.38 2.09 30.37
C GLU A 98 20.68 3.09 29.27
N GLN A 99 19.71 3.38 28.39
CA GLN A 99 19.84 4.39 27.34
C GLN A 99 20.06 5.78 27.96
N LYS A 100 19.25 6.15 28.95
CA LYS A 100 19.39 7.41 29.69
C LYS A 100 20.74 7.50 30.40
N ALA A 101 21.12 6.48 31.17
CA ALA A 101 22.40 6.47 31.90
C ALA A 101 23.61 6.52 30.96
N ARG A 102 23.52 5.86 29.79
CA ARG A 102 24.54 5.93 28.74
C ARG A 102 24.63 7.32 28.15
N LEU A 103 23.51 7.95 27.82
CA LEU A 103 23.46 9.30 27.28
C LEU A 103 24.08 10.32 28.25
N GLU A 104 23.75 10.24 29.54
CA GLU A 104 24.33 11.10 30.58
C GLU A 104 25.85 10.96 30.69
N LYS A 105 26.36 9.73 30.70
CA LYS A 105 27.81 9.49 30.70
C LYS A 105 28.47 9.98 29.41
N TRP A 106 27.80 9.77 28.28
CA TRP A 106 28.30 10.14 26.96
C TRP A 106 28.39 11.66 26.82
N LYS A 107 27.35 12.42 27.20
CA LYS A 107 27.33 13.89 27.07
C LYS A 107 28.41 14.53 27.96
N GLN A 108 28.62 14.02 29.18
CA GLN A 108 29.71 14.48 30.04
C GLN A 108 31.09 14.22 29.39
N ALA A 109 31.30 13.03 28.84
CA ALA A 109 32.55 12.70 28.16
C ALA A 109 32.81 13.59 26.93
N GLN A 110 31.76 14.09 26.26
CA GLN A 110 31.90 15.04 25.15
C GLN A 110 32.40 16.41 25.63
N VAL A 111 31.83 16.91 26.73
CA VAL A 111 32.26 18.17 27.36
C VAL A 111 33.70 18.07 27.83
N ASP A 112 34.05 16.97 28.50
CA ASP A 112 35.39 16.72 29.02
C ASP A 112 36.42 16.64 27.88
N PHE A 113 36.12 15.88 26.82
CA PHE A 113 36.99 15.76 25.66
C PHE A 113 37.21 17.10 24.97
N ALA A 114 36.13 17.84 24.68
CA ALA A 114 36.23 19.14 24.03
C ALA A 114 37.04 20.12 24.89
N THR A 115 36.78 20.15 26.21
CA THR A 115 37.47 21.01 27.17
C THR A 115 38.95 20.68 27.26
N GLN A 116 39.31 19.40 27.34
CA GLN A 116 40.70 18.94 27.38
C GLN A 116 41.44 19.28 26.08
N ARG A 117 40.80 19.08 24.93
CA ARG A 117 41.42 19.29 23.62
C ARG A 117 41.60 20.76 23.27
N TYR A 118 40.52 21.55 23.39
CA TYR A 118 40.49 22.92 22.88
C TYR A 118 40.69 23.97 23.98
N GLY A 119 40.49 23.59 25.24
CA GLY A 119 40.49 24.50 26.38
C GLY A 119 39.16 25.25 26.51
N VAL A 120 38.76 25.55 27.75
CA VAL A 120 37.51 26.26 28.06
C VAL A 120 37.38 27.60 27.34
N HIS A 121 38.51 28.26 27.03
CA HIS A 121 38.54 29.57 26.37
C HIS A 121 38.04 29.51 24.92
N ARG A 122 38.22 28.37 24.22
CA ARG A 122 37.77 28.21 22.83
C ARG A 122 36.32 27.75 22.70
N ILE A 123 35.74 27.13 23.72
CA ILE A 123 34.39 26.56 23.62
C ILE A 123 33.37 27.63 23.97
N ALA A 124 32.60 28.09 22.98
CA ALA A 124 31.54 29.07 23.20
C ALA A 124 30.23 28.41 23.63
N SER A 125 29.88 27.27 23.01
CA SER A 125 28.63 26.59 23.28
C SER A 125 28.74 25.10 22.95
N MET A 126 28.06 24.27 23.75
CA MET A 126 27.80 22.86 23.45
C MET A 126 26.34 22.57 23.74
N VAL A 127 25.58 22.15 22.72
CA VAL A 127 24.13 21.95 22.83
C VAL A 127 23.77 20.55 22.36
N LEU A 128 23.14 19.76 23.23
CA LEU A 128 22.64 18.42 22.93
C LEU A 128 21.22 18.51 22.34
N HIS A 129 21.05 17.95 21.15
CA HIS A 129 19.76 17.74 20.49
C HIS A 129 19.35 16.28 20.63
N GLN A 130 18.12 16.07 21.13
CA GLN A 130 17.46 14.76 21.25
C GLN A 130 16.12 14.74 20.50
N ASP A 131 15.77 15.86 19.88
CA ASP A 131 14.55 16.10 19.13
C ASP A 131 14.69 15.77 17.64
N GLU A 132 15.77 15.10 17.26
CA GLU A 132 16.01 14.57 15.92
C GLU A 132 16.27 13.05 15.95
N HIS A 133 16.37 12.41 14.79
CA HIS A 133 16.50 10.96 14.64
C HIS A 133 17.64 10.28 15.42
N THR A 134 18.72 10.98 15.72
CA THR A 134 19.87 10.47 16.47
C THR A 134 20.41 11.58 17.36
N PRO A 135 20.58 11.35 18.67
CA PRO A 135 21.16 12.35 19.57
C PRO A 135 22.52 12.84 19.08
N HIS A 136 22.72 14.16 19.09
CA HIS A 136 23.98 14.77 18.66
C HIS A 136 24.21 16.11 19.37
N ILE A 137 25.47 16.53 19.43
CA ILE A 137 25.89 17.79 20.05
C ILE A 137 26.42 18.73 18.99
N HIS A 138 25.90 19.96 18.99
CA HIS A 138 26.49 21.09 18.31
C HIS A 138 27.53 21.75 19.21
N LEU A 139 28.79 21.75 18.80
CA LEU A 139 29.90 22.44 19.46
C LEU A 139 30.27 23.68 18.65
N VAL A 140 30.19 24.87 19.26
CA VAL A 140 30.69 26.12 18.67
C VAL A 140 32.01 26.48 19.32
N ALA A 141 33.09 26.50 18.52
CA ALA A 141 34.45 26.77 18.98
C ALA A 141 35.08 27.97 18.25
N ILE A 142 35.78 28.83 19.01
CA ILE A 142 36.47 30.02 18.52
C ILE A 142 37.94 29.67 18.27
N PRO A 143 38.53 30.00 17.10
CA PRO A 143 39.91 29.66 16.76
C PRO A 143 40.93 30.58 17.47
N LEU A 144 40.79 30.78 18.78
CA LEU A 144 41.68 31.63 19.57
C LEU A 144 43.09 31.03 19.61
N LYS A 145 44.11 31.84 19.34
CA LYS A 145 45.50 31.46 19.45
C LYS A 145 46.29 32.56 20.13
N LEU A 146 46.99 32.21 21.20
CA LEU A 146 47.99 33.08 21.79
C LEU A 146 49.29 32.93 20.99
N ALA A 147 49.71 33.99 20.32
CA ALA A 147 50.93 33.96 19.51
C ALA A 147 51.67 35.30 19.59
N THR A 148 52.99 35.22 19.42
CA THR A 148 53.83 36.41 19.20
C THR A 148 53.87 36.72 17.72
N ASP A 149 53.40 37.91 17.31
CA ASP A 149 53.48 38.36 15.93
C ASP A 149 54.90 38.86 15.62
N GLY A 150 55.67 38.06 14.87
CA GLY A 150 57.04 38.39 14.47
C GLY A 150 57.15 39.61 13.55
N ARG A 151 56.02 40.13 13.01
CA ARG A 151 56.00 41.35 12.18
C ARG A 151 55.88 42.62 13.01
N ARG A 152 55.48 42.53 14.28
CA ARG A 152 55.34 43.68 15.17
C ARG A 152 56.64 43.96 15.92
N ARG A 153 56.88 45.24 16.23
CA ARG A 153 58.03 45.67 17.04
C ARG A 153 57.95 45.11 18.46
N GLU A 154 56.75 45.06 19.03
CA GLU A 154 56.50 44.44 20.33
C GLU A 154 56.39 42.92 20.19
N ARG A 155 57.21 42.19 20.95
CA ARG A 155 57.25 40.72 20.97
C ARG A 155 56.34 40.08 22.03
N THR A 156 55.42 40.85 22.61
CA THR A 156 54.48 40.34 23.61
C THR A 156 53.45 39.44 22.93
N PRO A 157 53.22 38.21 23.44
CA PRO A 157 52.14 37.36 22.95
C PRO A 157 50.79 38.07 23.05
N ARG A 158 49.98 37.98 21.99
CA ARG A 158 48.60 38.48 21.97
C ARG A 158 47.69 37.40 21.44
N TRP A 159 46.44 37.43 21.87
CA TRP A 159 45.41 36.58 21.31
C TRP A 159 45.02 37.06 19.92
N GLY A 160 44.79 36.11 19.02
CA GLY A 160 44.26 36.34 17.70
C GLY A 160 43.42 35.14 17.25
N LEU A 161 42.93 35.21 16.01
CA LEU A 161 42.13 34.15 15.39
C LEU A 161 42.98 33.43 14.33
N ASP A 162 43.16 32.13 14.51
CA ASP A 162 43.91 31.26 13.59
C ASP A 162 43.21 29.91 13.44
N ASN A 163 42.56 29.70 12.30
CA ASN A 163 41.78 28.49 12.02
C ASN A 163 42.62 27.20 12.10
N GLN A 164 43.94 27.30 11.90
CA GLN A 164 44.81 26.12 11.94
C GLN A 164 44.78 25.43 13.30
N VAL A 165 44.42 26.13 14.39
CA VAL A 165 44.29 25.52 15.72
C VAL A 165 43.10 24.57 15.85
N LEU A 166 42.12 24.64 14.94
CA LEU A 166 40.91 23.80 14.97
C LEU A 166 40.82 22.86 13.76
N THR A 167 41.21 23.34 12.57
CA THR A 167 40.91 22.65 11.30
C THR A 167 42.12 22.49 10.40
N ALA A 168 43.35 22.56 10.92
CA ALA A 168 44.52 22.14 10.14
C ALA A 168 44.39 20.65 9.75
N ARG A 169 44.93 20.27 8.59
CA ARG A 169 44.80 18.89 8.07
C ARG A 169 45.27 17.84 9.08
N ASP A 170 46.43 18.06 9.69
CA ASP A 170 46.98 17.14 10.68
C ASP A 170 46.17 17.15 11.98
N GLU A 171 45.65 18.32 12.37
CA GLU A 171 44.74 18.47 13.51
C GLU A 171 43.45 17.67 13.30
N LEU A 172 42.86 17.70 12.10
CA LEU A 172 41.68 16.89 11.77
C LEU A 172 41.97 15.39 11.82
N ARG A 173 43.13 14.96 11.31
CA ARG A 173 43.53 13.54 11.37
C ARG A 173 43.76 13.08 12.81
N GLN A 174 44.42 13.91 13.61
CA GLN A 174 44.72 13.64 15.00
C GLN A 174 43.43 13.61 15.84
N LEU A 175 42.51 14.56 15.60
CA LEU A 175 41.18 14.60 16.20
C LEU A 175 40.44 13.28 16.04
N GLN A 176 40.38 12.72 14.82
CA GLN A 176 39.72 11.42 14.60
C GLN A 176 40.37 10.31 15.44
N THR A 177 41.69 10.30 15.53
CA THR A 177 42.44 9.30 16.29
C THR A 177 42.19 9.43 17.78
N ASP A 178 42.32 10.63 18.34
CA ASP A 178 42.18 10.89 19.77
C ASP A 178 40.74 10.69 20.22
N TYR A 179 39.77 11.17 19.42
CA TYR A 179 38.36 11.01 19.70
C TYR A 179 37.96 9.54 19.69
N GLY A 180 38.43 8.77 18.71
CA GLY A 180 38.22 7.32 18.68
C GLY A 180 38.79 6.59 19.91
N LYS A 181 39.95 7.03 20.42
CA LYS A 181 40.54 6.49 21.66
C LYS A 181 39.72 6.88 22.90
N ALA A 182 39.33 8.15 23.00
CA ALA A 182 38.54 8.65 24.13
C ALA A 182 37.18 7.97 24.23
N MET A 183 36.57 7.63 23.10
CA MET A 183 35.26 6.98 23.05
C MET A 183 35.31 5.44 23.10
N ALA A 184 36.50 4.84 23.18
CA ALA A 184 36.66 3.38 23.20
C ALA A 184 35.96 2.73 24.42
N SER A 185 35.93 3.40 25.57
CA SER A 185 35.24 2.92 26.78
C SER A 185 33.72 2.79 26.61
N PHE A 186 33.14 3.51 25.64
CA PHE A 186 31.74 3.42 25.26
C PHE A 186 31.46 2.29 24.25
N GLY A 187 32.48 1.54 23.83
CA GLY A 187 32.39 0.54 22.76
C GLY A 187 32.34 1.15 21.36
N LEU A 188 32.67 2.45 21.22
CA LEU A 188 32.71 3.15 19.96
C LEU A 188 34.10 3.07 19.33
N SER A 189 34.13 2.93 18.01
CA SER A 189 35.38 2.84 17.23
C SER A 189 35.67 4.10 16.45
N ARG A 190 36.95 4.36 16.18
CA ARG A 190 37.38 5.34 15.16
C ARG A 190 36.82 4.96 13.78
N GLY A 191 36.47 5.96 12.97
CA GLY A 191 36.19 5.78 11.55
C GLY A 191 37.37 5.18 10.77
N ARG A 192 37.11 4.72 9.54
CA ARG A 192 38.16 4.14 8.68
C ARG A 192 39.16 5.22 8.27
N GLU A 193 40.44 5.01 8.57
CA GLU A 193 41.51 5.89 8.10
C GLU A 193 41.65 5.84 6.58
N GLY A 194 41.87 6.99 5.94
CA GLY A 194 41.90 7.10 4.48
C GLY A 194 40.55 6.82 3.82
N SER A 195 39.43 7.03 4.51
CA SER A 195 38.12 6.88 3.90
C SER A 195 37.93 7.87 2.75
N GLU A 196 37.57 7.36 1.58
CA GLU A 196 37.20 8.14 0.39
C GLU A 196 35.72 8.57 0.39
N ARG A 197 34.99 8.26 1.47
CA ARG A 197 33.56 8.61 1.58
C ARG A 197 33.42 10.13 1.59
N LYS A 198 32.69 10.65 0.61
CA LYS A 198 32.26 12.06 0.60
C LYS A 198 31.06 12.23 1.54
N ARG A 199 31.04 13.33 2.29
CA ARG A 199 29.87 13.72 3.07
C ARG A 199 28.74 14.05 2.11
N VAL A 200 27.56 13.50 2.37
CA VAL A 200 26.31 13.86 1.69
C VAL A 200 25.52 14.74 2.64
N PRO A 201 25.12 15.97 2.24
CA PRO A 201 24.22 16.81 3.03
C PRO A 201 22.92 16.09 3.36
N PHE A 202 22.36 16.36 4.53
CA PHE A 202 21.12 15.70 4.96
C PHE A 202 19.93 16.05 4.05
N SER A 203 19.90 17.27 3.51
CA SER A 203 18.90 17.71 2.52
C SER A 203 18.87 16.85 1.25
N VAL A 204 20.03 16.38 0.79
CA VAL A 204 20.13 15.48 -0.36
C VAL A 204 19.54 14.12 -0.02
N ILE A 205 19.88 13.58 1.15
CA ILE A 205 19.33 12.29 1.64
C ILE A 205 17.80 12.36 1.75
N LEU A 206 17.26 13.47 2.29
CA LEU A 206 15.82 13.67 2.38
C LEU A 206 15.16 13.73 1.00
N SER A 207 15.75 14.46 0.05
CA SER A 207 15.26 14.54 -1.32
C SER A 207 15.21 13.17 -1.99
N ASP A 208 16.23 12.33 -1.79
CA ASP A 208 16.28 10.98 -2.34
C ASP A 208 15.18 10.09 -1.72
N ILE A 209 15.00 10.16 -0.39
CA ILE A 209 13.94 9.41 0.32
C ILE A 209 12.55 9.86 -0.14
N GLU A 210 12.33 11.15 -0.34
CA GLU A 210 11.05 11.67 -0.83
C GLU A 210 10.76 11.20 -2.25
N ALA A 211 11.76 11.22 -3.14
CA ALA A 211 11.62 10.68 -4.49
C ALA A 211 11.31 9.18 -4.50
N GLU A 212 11.98 8.39 -3.65
CA GLU A 212 11.69 6.96 -3.48
C GLU A 212 10.27 6.71 -2.95
N ARG A 213 9.80 7.51 -1.98
CA ARG A 213 8.43 7.41 -1.44
C ARG A 213 7.39 7.69 -2.52
N GLU A 214 7.58 8.72 -3.34
CA GLU A 214 6.66 9.02 -4.43
C GLU A 214 6.65 7.92 -5.50
N ALA A 215 7.82 7.35 -5.82
CA ALA A 215 7.90 6.22 -6.73
C ALA A 215 7.16 4.98 -6.19
N ILE A 216 7.28 4.70 -4.88
CA ILE A 216 6.55 3.61 -4.24
C ILE A 216 5.04 3.85 -4.29
N LYS A 217 4.57 5.07 -3.95
CA LYS A 217 3.14 5.41 -4.02
C LYS A 217 2.57 5.23 -5.43
N LEU A 218 3.30 5.64 -6.46
CA LEU A 218 2.90 5.46 -7.84
C LEU A 218 2.78 3.96 -8.17
N ARG A 219 3.77 3.16 -7.79
CA ARG A 219 3.76 1.71 -8.02
C ARG A 219 2.64 1.01 -7.26
N GLU A 220 2.32 1.43 -6.05
CA GLU A 220 1.15 0.93 -5.31
C GLU A 220 -0.16 1.28 -6.01
N ALA A 221 -0.29 2.48 -6.58
CA ALA A 221 -1.46 2.87 -7.35
C ALA A 221 -1.60 2.03 -8.63
N GLU A 222 -0.49 1.74 -9.32
CA GLU A 222 -0.47 0.84 -10.48
C GLU A 222 -0.90 -0.59 -10.11
N VAL A 223 -0.41 -1.12 -8.98
CA VAL A 223 -0.80 -2.45 -8.48
C VAL A 223 -2.29 -2.48 -8.17
N ARG A 224 -2.81 -1.48 -7.44
CA ARG A 224 -4.25 -1.37 -7.13
C ARG A 224 -5.11 -1.32 -8.40
N ALA A 225 -4.73 -0.50 -9.38
CA ALA A 225 -5.45 -0.42 -10.64
C ALA A 225 -5.44 -1.75 -11.41
N ARG A 226 -4.33 -2.50 -11.34
CA ARG A 226 -4.23 -3.83 -11.95
C ARG A 226 -5.07 -4.89 -11.22
N GLU A 227 -5.16 -4.82 -9.89
CA GLU A 227 -6.05 -5.66 -9.10
C GLU A 227 -7.52 -5.42 -9.46
N GLU A 228 -7.95 -4.16 -9.54
CA GLU A 228 -9.30 -3.80 -9.98
C GLU A 228 -9.63 -4.32 -11.39
N GLN A 229 -8.67 -4.24 -12.32
CA GLN A 229 -8.82 -4.81 -13.66
C GLN A 229 -8.96 -6.34 -13.63
N LEU A 230 -8.17 -7.02 -12.80
CA LEU A 230 -8.25 -8.47 -12.64
C LEU A 230 -9.59 -8.89 -12.03
N ASP A 231 -10.09 -8.18 -11.02
CA ASP A 231 -11.39 -8.44 -10.42
C ASP A 231 -12.53 -8.25 -11.42
N ALA A 232 -12.49 -7.19 -12.24
CA ALA A 232 -13.45 -6.98 -13.32
C ALA A 232 -13.41 -8.11 -14.37
N CYS A 233 -12.22 -8.59 -14.73
CA CYS A 233 -12.03 -9.74 -15.61
C CYS A 233 -12.59 -11.03 -15.00
N LEU A 234 -12.37 -11.28 -13.70
CA LEU A 234 -12.88 -12.45 -13.00
C LEU A 234 -14.41 -12.45 -12.92
N ILE A 235 -15.03 -11.29 -12.67
CA ILE A 235 -16.49 -11.12 -12.72
C ILE A 235 -17.01 -11.46 -14.11
N THR A 236 -16.40 -10.88 -15.16
CA THR A 236 -16.81 -11.13 -16.55
C THR A 236 -16.68 -12.61 -16.93
N LEU A 237 -15.59 -13.26 -16.53
CA LEU A 237 -15.36 -14.68 -16.77
C LEU A 237 -16.40 -15.54 -16.06
N ARG A 238 -16.68 -15.25 -14.78
CA ARG A 238 -17.69 -15.94 -13.98
C ARG A 238 -19.08 -15.80 -14.59
N ASP A 239 -19.47 -14.59 -14.97
CA ASP A 239 -20.79 -14.31 -15.54
C ASP A 239 -20.94 -14.97 -16.91
N GLY A 240 -19.87 -14.98 -17.73
CA GLY A 240 -19.80 -15.72 -18.99
C GLY A 240 -19.94 -17.23 -18.79
N TRP A 241 -19.28 -17.80 -17.77
CA TRP A 241 -19.41 -19.21 -17.42
C TRP A 241 -20.85 -19.56 -16.99
N HIS A 242 -21.48 -18.74 -16.14
CA HIS A 242 -22.88 -18.93 -15.74
C HIS A 242 -23.83 -18.92 -16.95
N ALA A 243 -23.63 -18.00 -17.90
CA ALA A 243 -24.46 -17.95 -19.10
C ALA A 243 -24.32 -19.20 -19.99
N VAL A 244 -23.12 -19.78 -20.09
CA VAL A 244 -22.90 -21.06 -20.80
C VAL A 244 -23.64 -22.19 -20.09
N VAL A 245 -23.53 -22.28 -18.77
CA VAL A 245 -24.20 -23.31 -17.97
C VAL A 245 -25.72 -23.23 -18.10
N GLU A 246 -26.30 -22.03 -18.07
CA GLU A 246 -27.76 -21.86 -18.25
C GLU A 246 -28.22 -22.25 -19.66
N LYS A 247 -27.48 -21.89 -20.71
CA LYS A 247 -27.78 -22.33 -22.08
C LYS A 247 -27.74 -23.86 -22.21
N ASP A 248 -26.78 -24.52 -21.57
CA ASP A 248 -26.68 -25.98 -21.57
C ASP A 248 -27.86 -26.64 -20.83
N ARG A 249 -28.34 -26.03 -19.74
CA ARG A 249 -29.54 -26.47 -19.01
C ARG A 249 -30.80 -26.33 -19.86
N GLU A 250 -31.00 -25.19 -20.52
CA GLU A 250 -32.13 -24.96 -21.43
C GLU A 250 -32.13 -25.96 -22.59
N ALA A 251 -30.96 -26.19 -23.21
CA ALA A 251 -30.81 -27.16 -24.27
C ALA A 251 -31.10 -28.59 -23.80
N ALA A 252 -30.71 -28.96 -22.58
CA ALA A 252 -31.04 -30.24 -21.97
C ALA A 252 -32.55 -30.40 -21.74
N ALA A 253 -33.21 -29.36 -21.22
CA ALA A 253 -34.66 -29.35 -21.01
C ALA A 253 -35.44 -29.49 -22.34
N ALA A 254 -35.03 -28.78 -23.39
CA ALA A 254 -35.63 -28.88 -24.71
C ALA A 254 -35.50 -30.30 -25.30
N ARG A 255 -34.32 -30.93 -25.17
CA ARG A 255 -34.11 -32.33 -25.59
C ARG A 255 -35.04 -33.28 -24.84
N ALA A 256 -35.20 -33.12 -23.52
CA ALA A 256 -36.10 -33.93 -22.71
C ALA A 256 -37.56 -33.77 -23.13
N ALA A 257 -38.01 -32.55 -23.44
CA ALA A 257 -39.35 -32.28 -23.94
C ALA A 257 -39.62 -32.95 -25.29
N VAL A 258 -38.65 -32.93 -26.21
CA VAL A 258 -38.75 -33.65 -27.51
C VAL A 258 -38.89 -35.15 -27.30
N VAL A 259 -38.09 -35.74 -26.39
CA VAL A 259 -38.19 -37.18 -26.07
C VAL A 259 -39.56 -37.53 -25.49
N SER A 260 -40.09 -36.70 -24.58
CA SER A 260 -41.45 -36.89 -24.05
C SER A 260 -42.51 -36.81 -25.16
N MET A 261 -42.41 -35.80 -26.03
CA MET A 261 -43.35 -35.63 -27.15
C MET A 261 -43.31 -36.81 -28.13
N MET A 262 -42.11 -37.33 -28.42
CA MET A 262 -41.94 -38.53 -29.24
C MET A 262 -42.60 -39.76 -28.59
N ALA A 263 -42.45 -39.93 -27.27
CA ALA A 263 -43.09 -41.03 -26.55
C ALA A 263 -44.63 -40.92 -26.60
N ASP A 264 -45.17 -39.71 -26.49
CA ASP A 264 -46.61 -39.44 -26.57
C ASP A 264 -47.16 -39.74 -27.97
N LEU A 265 -46.46 -39.30 -29.02
CA LEU A 265 -46.81 -39.61 -30.41
C LEU A 265 -46.83 -41.11 -30.65
N LYS A 266 -45.83 -41.84 -30.13
CA LYS A 266 -45.79 -43.30 -30.26
C LYS A 266 -46.96 -43.98 -29.55
N ARG A 267 -47.37 -43.49 -28.36
CA ARG A 267 -48.56 -44.01 -27.66
C ARG A 267 -49.83 -43.76 -28.46
N ARG A 268 -50.00 -42.57 -29.05
CA ARG A 268 -51.16 -42.25 -29.89
C ARG A 268 -51.20 -43.09 -31.17
N GLU A 269 -50.05 -43.35 -31.77
CA GLU A 269 -49.96 -44.24 -32.94
C GLU A 269 -50.45 -45.65 -32.60
N ILE A 270 -49.99 -46.21 -31.47
CA ILE A 270 -50.44 -47.52 -30.98
C ILE A 270 -51.96 -47.52 -30.69
N GLU A 271 -52.48 -46.45 -30.08
CA GLU A 271 -53.91 -46.30 -29.82
C GLU A 271 -54.72 -46.26 -31.12
N TYR A 272 -54.25 -45.51 -32.12
CA TYR A 272 -54.86 -45.40 -33.43
C TYR A 272 -54.87 -46.74 -34.18
N GLU A 273 -53.76 -47.48 -34.16
CA GLU A 273 -53.70 -48.85 -34.68
C GLU A 273 -54.72 -49.77 -33.98
N GLY A 274 -54.84 -49.66 -32.66
CA GLY A 274 -55.85 -50.37 -31.88
C GLY A 274 -57.29 -50.04 -32.31
N LEU A 275 -57.58 -48.76 -32.58
CA LEU A 275 -58.88 -48.30 -33.08
C LEU A 275 -59.17 -48.85 -34.48
N LEU A 276 -58.20 -48.86 -35.40
CA LEU A 276 -58.35 -49.43 -36.75
C LEU A 276 -58.72 -50.92 -36.68
N VAL A 277 -58.06 -51.68 -35.80
CA VAL A 277 -58.38 -53.10 -35.58
C VAL A 277 -59.81 -53.26 -35.04
N ARG A 278 -60.25 -52.37 -34.14
CA ARG A 278 -61.60 -52.38 -33.59
C ARG A 278 -62.65 -52.01 -34.64
N GLU A 279 -62.38 -51.01 -35.47
CA GLU A 279 -63.23 -50.62 -36.60
C GLU A 279 -63.39 -51.80 -37.58
N GLY A 280 -62.31 -52.49 -37.93
CA GLY A 280 -62.36 -53.68 -38.79
C GLY A 280 -63.16 -54.84 -38.16
N ARG A 281 -63.18 -54.98 -36.83
CA ARG A 281 -64.07 -55.93 -36.14
C ARG A 281 -65.54 -55.51 -36.18
N LEU A 282 -65.82 -54.22 -36.00
CA LEU A 282 -67.18 -53.67 -36.11
C LEU A 282 -67.74 -53.81 -37.52
N LYS A 283 -66.96 -53.51 -38.57
CA LYS A 283 -67.35 -53.71 -39.98
C LYS A 283 -67.75 -55.16 -40.24
N ARG A 284 -66.91 -56.13 -39.83
CA ARG A 284 -67.25 -57.57 -39.96
C ARG A 284 -68.52 -57.95 -39.19
N SER A 285 -68.73 -57.39 -38.01
CA SER A 285 -69.94 -57.64 -37.21
C SER A 285 -71.18 -57.04 -37.88
N LEU A 286 -71.04 -55.87 -38.51
CA LEU A 286 -72.10 -55.22 -39.29
C LEU A 286 -72.46 -56.07 -40.52
N ASP A 287 -71.46 -56.58 -41.23
CA ASP A 287 -71.66 -57.47 -42.39
C ASP A 287 -72.42 -58.75 -41.99
N ASP A 288 -72.07 -59.36 -40.85
CA ASP A 288 -72.78 -60.55 -40.32
C ASP A 288 -74.24 -60.23 -39.95
N LEU A 289 -74.49 -59.09 -39.30
CA LEU A 289 -75.87 -58.64 -39.00
C LEU A 289 -76.69 -58.44 -40.28
N ASN A 290 -76.14 -57.77 -41.29
CA ASN A 290 -76.78 -57.55 -42.58
C ASN A 290 -77.10 -58.90 -43.28
N ALA A 291 -76.18 -59.87 -43.23
CA ALA A 291 -76.39 -61.20 -43.78
C ALA A 291 -77.51 -61.97 -43.05
N ARG A 292 -77.57 -61.89 -41.73
CA ARG A 292 -78.65 -62.46 -40.91
C ARG A 292 -80.00 -61.84 -41.24
N GLU A 293 -80.06 -60.51 -41.38
CA GLU A 293 -81.27 -59.78 -41.76
C GLU A 293 -81.79 -60.24 -43.14
N ALA A 294 -80.90 -60.34 -44.13
CA ALA A 294 -81.25 -60.85 -45.46
C ALA A 294 -81.78 -62.29 -45.42
N ALA A 295 -81.22 -63.15 -44.56
CA ALA A 295 -81.68 -64.52 -44.37
C ALA A 295 -83.08 -64.57 -43.72
N VAL A 296 -83.36 -63.72 -42.73
CA VAL A 296 -84.69 -63.58 -42.13
C VAL A 296 -85.71 -63.11 -43.16
N ALA A 297 -85.39 -62.05 -43.93
CA ALA A 297 -86.26 -61.55 -44.99
C ALA A 297 -86.56 -62.64 -46.05
N LYS A 298 -85.58 -63.47 -46.40
CA LYS A 298 -85.77 -64.62 -47.29
C LYS A 298 -86.70 -65.68 -46.67
N ARG A 299 -86.52 -66.01 -45.39
CA ARG A 299 -87.42 -66.93 -44.67
C ARG A 299 -88.85 -66.40 -44.62
N GLU A 300 -89.04 -65.11 -44.34
CA GLU A 300 -90.37 -64.50 -44.38
C GLU A 300 -91.03 -64.58 -45.75
N ARG A 301 -90.26 -64.35 -46.84
CA ARG A 301 -90.77 -64.52 -48.21
C ARG A 301 -91.24 -65.94 -48.47
N VAL A 302 -90.41 -66.94 -48.12
CA VAL A 302 -90.76 -68.36 -48.25
C VAL A 302 -91.99 -68.71 -47.41
N LEU A 303 -92.10 -68.20 -46.18
CA LEU A 303 -93.25 -68.44 -45.31
C LEU A 303 -94.53 -67.83 -45.90
N LYS A 304 -94.46 -66.59 -46.41
CA LYS A 304 -95.57 -65.93 -47.12
C LYS A 304 -96.00 -66.72 -48.35
N GLU A 305 -95.06 -67.31 -49.08
CA GLU A 305 -95.32 -68.13 -50.27
C GLU A 305 -95.93 -69.50 -49.90
N GLN A 306 -95.45 -70.15 -48.85
CA GLN A 306 -96.05 -71.38 -48.30
C GLN A 306 -97.47 -71.14 -47.77
N LEU A 307 -97.73 -69.99 -47.14
CA LEU A 307 -99.07 -69.58 -46.72
C LEU A 307 -100.02 -69.37 -47.92
N ARG A 308 -99.53 -68.92 -49.08
CA ARG A 308 -100.33 -68.83 -50.32
C ARG A 308 -100.76 -70.19 -50.86
N HIS A 309 -100.04 -71.27 -50.57
CA HIS A 309 -100.37 -72.62 -51.05
C HIS A 309 -101.19 -73.46 -50.07
N ARG A 310 -101.59 -72.90 -48.91
CA ARG A 310 -102.35 -73.61 -47.87
C ARG A 310 -103.82 -73.15 -47.70
N VAL A 311 -104.34 -72.33 -48.62
CA VAL A 311 -105.73 -71.84 -48.59
C VAL A 311 -106.59 -72.56 -49.65
N PRO A 312 -107.65 -73.31 -49.28
CA PRO A 312 -108.55 -73.99 -50.22
C PRO A 312 -109.64 -73.07 -50.80
N GLN A 313 -110.09 -73.37 -52.03
CA GLN A 313 -111.21 -72.72 -52.72
C GLN A 313 -112.54 -72.84 -51.97
N LYS A 314 -113.30 -71.72 -51.85
CA LYS A 314 -114.71 -71.62 -52.32
C LYS A 314 -115.32 -70.21 -52.15
N VAL A 315 -115.83 -69.70 -53.29
CA VAL A 315 -117.16 -69.08 -53.54
C VAL A 315 -117.47 -67.65 -53.04
N MET A 316 -117.74 -66.79 -54.04
CA MET A 316 -118.44 -65.47 -54.12
C MET A 316 -119.82 -65.46 -53.39
N PRO A 317 -120.53 -64.32 -53.12
CA PRO A 317 -120.66 -63.15 -54.02
C PRO A 317 -120.98 -61.73 -53.43
N SER A 318 -120.88 -60.76 -54.35
CA SER A 318 -121.66 -59.52 -54.56
C SER A 318 -122.22 -58.66 -53.40
N GLY A 319 -121.72 -57.42 -53.35
CA GLY A 319 -122.53 -56.21 -53.56
C GLY A 319 -122.88 -55.35 -52.35
N LEU A 320 -122.26 -54.17 -52.24
CA LEU A 320 -122.94 -52.85 -52.23
C LEU A 320 -121.92 -51.69 -52.13
N ALA A 321 -122.30 -50.59 -52.77
CA ALA A 321 -121.59 -49.31 -52.96
C ALA A 321 -121.32 -48.58 -51.61
N VAL A 322 -120.44 -47.58 -51.48
CA VAL A 322 -120.39 -46.26 -52.15
C VAL A 322 -119.00 -45.61 -51.90
N THR A 323 -118.56 -44.83 -52.88
CA THR A 323 -117.37 -43.95 -53.01
C THR A 323 -117.40 -42.69 -52.10
N PRO A 324 -116.49 -41.70 -52.24
CA PRO A 324 -115.06 -41.70 -51.96
C PRO A 324 -114.63 -40.40 -51.21
N ALA A 325 -113.33 -40.06 -51.29
CA ALA A 325 -112.70 -38.73 -51.19
C ALA A 325 -111.81 -38.55 -49.94
N GLN A 326 -110.48 -38.50 -50.12
CA GLN A 326 -109.66 -37.30 -50.38
C GLN A 326 -109.01 -36.83 -49.06
N ARG A 327 -107.80 -36.27 -48.98
CA ARG A 327 -106.63 -36.04 -49.83
C ARG A 327 -105.72 -35.18 -48.92
N SER A 328 -104.40 -35.29 -49.07
CA SER A 328 -103.43 -34.21 -48.76
C SER A 328 -103.23 -33.90 -47.26
N LEU A 329 -102.03 -33.64 -46.74
CA LEU A 329 -100.70 -33.34 -47.28
C LEU A 329 -99.67 -33.80 -46.23
#